data_AF-A0A6C0KC67-F1
#
_entry.id   AF-A0A6C0KC67-F1
#
_cell.length_a   1.000
_cell.length_b   1.000
_cell.length_c   1.000
_cell.angle_alpha   90.00
_cell.angle_beta   90.00
_cell.angle_gamma   90.00
#
_symmetry.space_group_name_H-M   'P 1'
#
loop_
_entity.id
_entity.type
_entity.pdbx_description
1 polymer ?
#
loop_
_entity_poly.entity_id
_entity_poly.type
_entity_poly.pdbx_seq_one_letter_code
_entity_poly.pdbx_strand_id
1 'polypeptide(L)'
;MEWHEIVGGTLNIAILAVFYTVFGAFISYILFHLFDDFGKEWEGRGILYQTADVATELTLVGAVAFWTTKIIKEYPPVFTIQTSLDREIDVYISGLFFAFSMFIFLNDLSTKIKYLYEKFLKTEFVRVFPENWSIMKMLFGSHKTENKNSSE
;
A
#
# COMPACT_ATOMS: atom_id res chain seq x y z
N MET A 1 -17.68 -20.07 -19.26
CA MET A 1 -16.82 -20.37 -18.11
C MET A 1 -17.44 -21.57 -17.43
N GLU A 2 -16.71 -22.67 -17.43
CA GLU A 2 -17.20 -23.95 -16.92
C GLU A 2 -17.12 -23.98 -15.38
N TRP A 3 -17.94 -24.79 -14.73
CA TRP A 3 -17.99 -24.84 -13.25
C TRP A 3 -16.63 -25.19 -12.63
N HIS A 4 -15.87 -26.09 -13.27
CA HIS A 4 -14.55 -26.48 -12.81
C HIS A 4 -13.53 -25.33 -12.90
N GLU A 5 -13.68 -24.41 -13.86
CA GLU A 5 -12.81 -23.22 -13.97
C GLU A 5 -13.08 -22.23 -12.85
N ILE A 6 -14.37 -22.05 -12.48
CA ILE A 6 -14.76 -21.15 -11.38
C ILE A 6 -14.22 -21.69 -10.06
N VAL A 7 -14.43 -22.98 -9.78
CA VAL A 7 -13.97 -23.60 -8.54
C VAL A 7 -12.44 -23.67 -8.49
N GLY A 8 -11.80 -24.14 -9.56
CA GLY A 8 -10.34 -24.23 -9.65
C GLY A 8 -9.68 -22.86 -9.56
N GLY A 9 -10.19 -21.86 -10.28
CA GLY A 9 -9.70 -20.49 -10.23
C GLY A 9 -9.84 -19.88 -8.83
N THR A 10 -10.98 -20.08 -8.17
CA THR A 10 -11.20 -19.59 -6.79
C THR A 10 -10.23 -20.22 -5.80
N LEU A 11 -9.95 -21.52 -5.93
CA LEU A 11 -8.99 -22.21 -5.07
C LEU A 11 -7.55 -21.75 -5.33
N ASN A 12 -7.16 -21.57 -6.60
CA ASN A 12 -5.86 -20.99 -6.96
C ASN A 12 -5.72 -19.57 -6.40
N ILE A 13 -6.76 -18.73 -6.53
CA ILE A 13 -6.81 -17.39 -5.93
C ILE A 13 -6.56 -17.46 -4.42
N ALA A 14 -7.24 -18.35 -3.71
CA ALA A 14 -7.09 -18.49 -2.26
C ALA A 14 -5.67 -18.90 -1.86
N ILE A 15 -5.07 -19.85 -2.58
CA ILE A 15 -3.69 -20.31 -2.34
C ILE A 15 -2.70 -19.17 -2.58
N LEU A 16 -2.82 -18.49 -3.72
CA LEU A 16 -1.94 -17.38 -4.08
C LEU A 16 -2.09 -16.21 -3.10
N ALA A 17 -3.31 -15.89 -2.67
CA ALA A 17 -3.57 -14.86 -1.68
C ALA A 17 -2.84 -15.13 -0.36
N VAL A 18 -2.95 -16.35 0.17
CA VAL A 18 -2.23 -16.76 1.39
C VAL A 18 -0.72 -16.70 1.17
N PHE A 19 -0.24 -17.24 0.04
CA PHE A 19 1.18 -17.25 -0.29
C PHE A 19 1.77 -15.84 -0.34
N TYR A 20 1.17 -14.94 -1.12
CA TYR A 20 1.66 -13.56 -1.28
C TYR A 20 1.54 -12.76 0.02
N THR A 21 0.56 -13.08 0.88
CA THR A 21 0.45 -12.47 2.20
C THR A 21 1.61 -12.87 3.11
N VAL A 22 1.90 -14.17 3.21
CA VAL A 22 3.02 -14.69 4.01
C VAL A 22 4.35 -14.20 3.45
N PHE A 23 4.52 -14.22 2.13
CA PHE A 23 5.72 -13.73 1.47
C PHE A 23 5.92 -12.23 1.71
N GLY A 24 4.85 -11.43 1.56
CA GLY A 24 4.88 -10.00 1.86
C GLY A 24 5.26 -9.73 3.32
N ALA A 25 4.69 -10.46 4.28
CA ALA A 25 5.05 -10.37 5.69
C ALA A 25 6.54 -10.69 5.93
N PHE A 26 7.06 -11.73 5.27
CA PHE A 26 8.47 -12.11 5.36
C PHE A 26 9.41 -11.02 4.80
N ILE A 27 9.11 -10.48 3.62
CA ILE A 27 9.88 -9.38 3.03
C ILE A 27 9.84 -8.15 3.93
N SER A 28 8.68 -7.85 4.50
CA SER A 28 8.51 -6.73 5.41
C SER A 28 9.36 -6.86 6.67
N TYR A 29 9.43 -8.07 7.23
CA TYR A 29 10.30 -8.38 8.37
C TYR A 29 11.79 -8.18 8.05
N ILE A 30 12.22 -8.56 6.84
CA ILE A 30 13.59 -8.32 6.37
C ILE A 30 13.84 -6.82 6.24
N LEU A 31 12.94 -6.09 5.58
CA LEU A 31 13.10 -4.65 5.35
C LEU A 31 13.10 -3.87 6.66
N PHE A 32 12.28 -4.28 7.64
CA PHE A 32 12.32 -3.72 8.99
C PHE A 32 13.74 -3.77 9.57
N HIS A 33 14.41 -4.93 9.52
CA HIS A 33 15.78 -5.06 10.04
C HIS A 33 16.84 -4.34 9.20
N LEU A 34 16.60 -4.15 7.90
CA LEU A 34 17.55 -3.48 7.01
C LEU A 34 17.44 -1.94 7.08
N PHE A 35 16.29 -1.40 7.48
CA PHE A 35 15.96 0.02 7.40
C PHE A 35 15.37 0.60 8.70
N ASP A 36 15.65 -0.01 9.86
CA ASP A 36 15.16 0.32 11.23
C ASP A 36 15.56 1.72 11.75
N ASP A 37 16.02 2.61 10.88
CA ASP A 37 16.57 3.92 11.27
C ASP A 37 15.48 5.00 11.43
N PHE A 38 14.18 4.68 11.33
CA PHE A 38 13.14 5.71 11.41
C PHE A 38 12.98 6.27 12.82
N GLY A 39 13.25 7.56 12.98
CA GLY A 39 13.13 8.27 14.25
C GLY A 39 13.70 9.68 14.17
N LYS A 40 13.91 10.31 15.34
CA LYS A 40 14.42 11.69 15.42
C LYS A 40 15.78 11.87 14.73
N GLU A 41 16.61 10.83 14.72
CA GLU A 41 17.89 10.86 14.03
C GLU A 41 17.72 10.97 12.52
N TRP A 42 16.85 10.16 11.92
CA TRP A 42 16.54 10.20 10.49
C TRP A 42 15.86 11.52 10.08
N GLU A 43 14.93 12.03 10.88
CA GLU A 43 14.28 13.32 10.63
C GLU A 43 15.28 14.49 10.65
N GLY A 44 16.34 14.38 11.46
CA GLY A 44 17.44 15.34 11.53
C GLY A 44 18.45 15.25 10.38
N ARG A 45 18.40 14.20 9.53
CA ARG A 45 19.30 14.06 8.38
C ARG A 45 18.95 15.04 7.26
N GLY A 46 19.94 15.27 6.39
CA GLY A 46 19.77 16.09 5.20
C GLY A 46 18.75 15.49 4.23
N ILE A 47 18.10 16.36 3.44
CA ILE A 47 17.00 15.96 2.56
C ILE A 47 17.40 14.92 1.51
N LEU A 48 18.63 14.98 1.02
CA LEU A 48 19.16 13.99 0.07
C LEU A 48 19.21 12.60 0.69
N TYR A 49 19.61 12.50 1.96
CA TYR A 49 19.62 11.22 2.66
C TYR A 49 18.20 10.70 2.86
N GLN A 50 17.27 11.54 3.33
CA GLN A 50 15.87 11.14 3.56
C GLN A 50 15.21 10.62 2.27
N THR A 51 15.38 11.34 1.16
CA THR A 51 14.80 10.93 -0.13
C THR A 51 15.50 9.71 -0.71
N ALA A 52 16.83 9.61 -0.59
CA ALA A 52 17.58 8.46 -1.08
C ALA A 52 17.25 7.18 -0.30
N ASP A 53 17.07 7.28 1.01
CA ASP A 53 16.65 6.17 1.88
C ASP A 53 15.29 5.62 1.46
N VAL A 54 14.27 6.49 1.39
CA VAL A 54 12.92 6.11 0.92
C VAL A 54 12.94 5.57 -0.52
N ALA A 55 13.70 6.19 -1.42
CA ALA A 55 13.82 5.71 -2.80
C ALA A 55 14.47 4.32 -2.88
N THR A 56 15.45 4.05 -2.02
CA THR A 56 16.13 2.74 -1.94
C THR A 56 15.17 1.68 -1.42
N GLU A 57 14.45 1.96 -0.35
CA GLU A 57 13.41 1.06 0.18
C GLU A 57 12.34 0.74 -0.87
N LEU A 58 11.79 1.76 -1.53
CA LEU A 58 10.79 1.58 -2.59
C LEU A 58 11.33 0.78 -3.79
N THR A 59 12.59 1.00 -4.17
CA THR A 59 13.25 0.27 -5.26
C THR A 59 13.39 -1.21 -4.92
N LEU A 60 13.83 -1.52 -3.70
CA LEU A 60 13.96 -2.90 -3.23
C LEU A 60 12.62 -3.61 -3.19
N VAL A 61 11.60 -2.94 -2.66
CA VAL A 61 10.22 -3.44 -2.66
C VAL A 61 9.76 -3.75 -4.07
N GLY A 62 9.88 -2.80 -4.99
CA GLY A 62 9.46 -2.97 -6.38
C GLY A 62 10.21 -4.08 -7.10
N ALA A 63 11.52 -4.19 -6.87
CA ALA A 63 12.35 -5.24 -7.44
C ALA A 63 11.92 -6.63 -6.94
N VAL A 64 11.76 -6.80 -5.62
CA VAL A 64 11.30 -8.06 -5.02
C VAL A 64 9.90 -8.42 -5.52
N ALA A 65 8.97 -7.46 -5.55
CA ALA A 65 7.61 -7.66 -6.07
C ALA A 65 7.62 -8.21 -7.50
N PHE A 66 8.40 -7.56 -8.36
CA PHE A 66 8.48 -7.90 -9.77
C PHE A 66 9.09 -9.29 -9.97
N TRP A 67 10.24 -9.56 -9.34
CA TRP A 67 10.95 -10.83 -9.52
C TRP A 67 10.17 -12.01 -8.91
N THR A 68 9.59 -11.85 -7.72
CA THR A 68 8.73 -12.88 -7.13
C THR A 68 7.55 -13.20 -8.03
N THR A 69 6.88 -12.17 -8.57
CA THR A 69 5.76 -12.35 -9.49
C THR A 69 6.20 -13.05 -10.79
N LYS A 70 7.38 -12.74 -11.30
CA LYS A 70 7.95 -13.39 -12.48
C LYS A 70 8.23 -14.87 -12.24
N ILE A 71 8.87 -15.21 -11.13
CA ILE A 71 9.21 -16.58 -10.78
C ILE A 71 7.95 -17.43 -10.58
N ILE A 72 6.94 -16.91 -9.88
CA ILE A 72 5.72 -17.69 -9.56
C ILE A 72 4.91 -18.00 -10.82
N LYS A 73 4.85 -17.06 -11.78
CA LYS A 73 4.17 -17.26 -13.07
C LYS A 73 4.77 -18.36 -13.94
N GLU A 74 5.96 -18.84 -13.63
CA GLU A 74 6.58 -19.95 -14.36
C GLU A 74 6.09 -21.32 -13.85
N TYR A 75 5.42 -21.36 -12.70
CA TYR A 75 4.88 -22.59 -12.14
C TYR A 75 3.46 -22.85 -12.65
N PRO A 76 3.10 -24.13 -12.90
CA PRO A 76 1.73 -24.47 -13.26
C PRO A 76 0.77 -24.23 -12.08
N PRO A 77 -0.50 -23.87 -12.35
CA PRO A 77 -1.49 -23.72 -11.31
C PRO A 77 -1.72 -25.03 -10.57
N VAL A 78 -2.09 -24.93 -9.29
CA VAL A 78 -2.39 -26.10 -8.45
C VAL A 78 -3.63 -26.81 -8.97
N PHE A 79 -4.67 -26.05 -9.34
CA PHE A 79 -5.87 -26.56 -10.01
C PHE A 79 -5.87 -26.18 -11.47
N THR A 80 -5.99 -27.18 -12.35
CA THR A 80 -5.99 -26.98 -13.80
C THR A 80 -7.17 -26.12 -14.25
N ILE A 81 -6.88 -24.98 -14.86
CA ILE A 81 -7.83 -24.05 -15.45
C ILE A 81 -7.32 -23.59 -16.82
N GLN A 82 -8.14 -22.85 -17.56
CA GLN A 82 -7.71 -22.25 -18.83
C GLN A 82 -6.51 -21.31 -18.62
N THR A 83 -5.48 -21.43 -19.46
CA THR A 83 -4.23 -20.66 -19.36
C THR A 83 -4.42 -19.13 -19.38
N SER A 84 -5.46 -18.63 -20.06
CA SER A 84 -5.78 -17.20 -20.04
C SER A 84 -6.26 -16.74 -18.66
N LEU A 85 -7.18 -17.50 -18.05
CA LEU A 85 -7.72 -17.20 -16.73
C LEU A 85 -6.64 -17.33 -15.65
N ASP A 86 -5.79 -18.34 -15.76
CA ASP A 86 -4.64 -18.53 -14.88
C ASP A 86 -3.71 -17.32 -14.86
N ARG A 87 -3.32 -16.86 -16.06
CA ARG A 87 -2.45 -15.70 -16.20
C ARG A 87 -3.08 -14.41 -15.66
N GLU A 88 -4.39 -14.25 -15.81
CA GLU A 88 -5.13 -13.12 -15.25
C GLU A 88 -5.15 -13.17 -13.72
N ILE A 89 -5.46 -14.34 -13.15
CA ILE A 89 -5.44 -14.59 -11.70
C ILE A 89 -4.05 -14.28 -11.13
N ASP A 90 -2.99 -14.81 -11.73
CA ASP A 90 -1.63 -14.60 -11.28
C ASP A 90 -1.24 -13.12 -11.26
N VAL A 91 -1.53 -12.39 -12.34
CA VAL A 91 -1.21 -10.94 -12.41
C VAL A 91 -2.00 -10.16 -11.36
N TYR A 92 -3.30 -10.44 -11.23
CA TYR A 92 -4.17 -9.68 -10.36
C TYR A 92 -3.89 -9.94 -8.88
N ILE A 93 -3.81 -11.23 -8.49
CA ILE A 93 -3.63 -11.65 -7.09
C ILE A 93 -2.24 -11.30 -6.60
N SER A 94 -1.20 -11.50 -7.40
CA SER A 94 0.17 -11.10 -7.02
C SER A 94 0.26 -9.61 -6.70
N GLY A 95 -0.23 -8.75 -7.60
CA GLY A 95 -0.20 -7.30 -7.40
C GLY A 95 -1.01 -6.85 -6.18
N LEU A 96 -2.25 -7.35 -6.07
CA LEU A 96 -3.16 -6.97 -4.99
C LEU A 96 -2.62 -7.37 -3.62
N PHE A 97 -2.27 -8.64 -3.43
CA PHE A 97 -1.85 -9.14 -2.12
C PHE A 97 -0.44 -8.72 -1.74
N PHE A 98 0.46 -8.53 -2.72
CA PHE A 98 1.75 -7.93 -2.44
C PHE A 98 1.59 -6.50 -1.93
N ALA A 99 0.84 -5.65 -2.63
CA ALA A 99 0.60 -4.27 -2.20
C ALA A 99 -0.11 -4.20 -0.83
N PHE A 100 -1.10 -5.07 -0.62
CA PHE A 100 -1.79 -5.17 0.66
C PHE A 100 -0.86 -5.54 1.81
N SER A 101 0.02 -6.52 1.60
CA SER A 101 1.00 -6.94 2.61
C SER A 101 1.99 -5.83 2.93
N MET A 102 2.49 -5.15 1.90
CA MET A 102 3.39 -4.01 2.07
C MET A 102 2.76 -2.91 2.93
N PHE A 103 1.47 -2.63 2.74
CA PHE A 103 0.76 -1.64 3.55
C PHE A 103 0.57 -2.08 5.00
N ILE A 104 0.33 -3.38 5.25
CA ILE A 104 0.14 -3.90 6.60
C ILE A 104 1.45 -3.92 7.39
N PHE A 105 2.54 -4.32 6.75
CA PHE A 105 3.75 -4.71 7.47
C PHE A 105 4.90 -3.70 7.36
N LEU A 106 4.87 -2.70 6.47
CA LEU A 106 5.87 -1.60 6.47
C LEU A 106 5.29 -0.31 7.04
N ASN A 107 5.21 -0.26 8.36
CA ASN A 107 4.76 0.93 9.06
C ASN A 107 5.74 2.11 8.92
N ASP A 108 7.05 1.83 8.96
CA ASP A 108 8.08 2.89 8.95
C ASP A 108 8.25 3.51 7.58
N LEU A 109 8.28 2.73 6.50
CA LEU A 109 8.30 3.27 5.14
C LEU A 109 7.07 4.15 4.87
N SER A 110 5.88 3.70 5.30
CA SER A 110 4.65 4.51 5.20
C SER A 110 4.81 5.86 5.92
N THR A 111 5.44 5.84 7.09
CA THR A 111 5.64 7.04 7.89
C THR A 111 6.72 7.96 7.30
N LYS A 112 7.84 7.41 6.79
CA LYS A 112 8.86 8.16 6.04
C LYS A 112 8.27 8.86 4.81
N ILE A 113 7.46 8.14 4.03
CA ILE A 113 6.79 8.70 2.85
C ILE A 113 5.85 9.84 3.25
N LYS A 114 5.04 9.65 4.31
CA LYS A 114 4.16 10.72 4.83
C LYS A 114 4.97 11.94 5.28
N TYR A 115 6.07 11.74 6.01
CA TYR A 115 6.95 12.82 6.44
C TYR A 115 7.50 13.62 5.24
N LEU A 116 8.01 12.94 4.21
CA LEU A 116 8.48 13.61 2.99
C LEU A 116 7.35 14.35 2.28
N TYR A 117 6.17 13.73 2.18
CA TYR A 117 4.99 14.37 1.59
C TYR A 117 4.61 15.65 2.34
N GLU A 118 4.55 15.61 3.67
CA GLU A 118 4.27 16.78 4.49
C GLU A 118 5.34 17.86 4.35
N LYS A 119 6.62 17.47 4.33
CA LYS A 119 7.73 18.42 4.21
C LYS A 119 7.78 19.14 2.87
N PHE A 120 7.45 18.44 1.77
CA PHE A 120 7.56 18.99 0.42
C PHE A 120 6.24 19.54 -0.13
N LEU A 121 5.14 18.83 0.07
CA LEU A 121 3.89 19.09 -0.61
C LEU A 121 2.88 19.80 0.28
N LYS A 122 3.00 19.80 1.61
CA LYS A 122 2.06 20.50 2.50
C LYS A 122 1.94 21.98 2.16
N THR A 123 3.06 22.66 1.87
CA THR A 123 3.04 24.10 1.56
C THR A 123 2.24 24.41 0.30
N GLU A 124 2.37 23.59 -0.75
CA GLU A 124 1.59 23.75 -1.98
C GLU A 124 0.16 23.22 -1.85
N PHE A 125 -0.04 22.17 -1.04
CA PHE A 125 -1.34 21.55 -0.84
C PHE A 125 -2.25 22.42 0.03
N VAL A 126 -1.75 23.05 1.10
CA VAL A 126 -2.50 24.00 1.94
C VAL A 126 -2.95 25.22 1.14
N ARG A 127 -2.23 25.57 0.07
CA ARG A 127 -2.60 26.66 -0.84
C ARG A 127 -3.86 26.33 -1.65
N VAL A 128 -4.13 25.05 -1.92
CA VAL A 128 -5.29 24.58 -2.70
C VAL A 128 -6.40 24.05 -1.79
N PHE A 129 -6.05 23.38 -0.69
CA PHE A 129 -6.96 22.73 0.24
C PHE A 129 -6.62 23.10 1.70
N PRO A 130 -7.49 23.82 2.42
CA PRO A 130 -7.25 24.22 3.80
C PRO A 130 -6.98 23.05 4.75
N GLU A 131 -6.19 23.24 5.81
CA GLU A 131 -5.74 22.20 6.76
C GLU A 131 -6.87 21.37 7.42
N ASN A 132 -8.12 21.84 7.37
CA ASN A 132 -9.29 21.18 7.97
C ASN A 132 -10.37 20.79 6.96
N TRP A 133 -10.04 20.78 5.67
CA TRP A 133 -11.00 20.53 4.61
C TRP A 133 -11.43 19.06 4.57
N SER A 134 -12.72 18.83 4.79
CA SER A 134 -13.32 17.51 4.69
C SER A 134 -14.61 17.66 3.89
N ILE A 135 -14.72 16.89 2.81
CA ILE A 135 -15.91 16.86 1.97
C ILE A 135 -17.14 16.50 2.82
N MET A 136 -17.01 15.57 3.78
CA MET A 136 -18.08 15.23 4.71
C MET A 136 -18.47 16.41 5.62
N LYS A 137 -17.51 17.17 6.15
CA LYS A 137 -17.83 18.37 6.94
C LYS A 137 -18.45 19.48 6.09
N MET A 138 -18.09 19.58 4.81
CA MET A 138 -18.69 20.56 3.89
C MET A 138 -20.12 20.17 3.52
N LEU A 139 -20.35 18.90 3.22
CA LEU A 139 -21.67 18.38 2.83
C LEU A 139 -22.64 18.29 4.02
N PHE A 140 -22.14 18.02 5.23
CA PHE A 140 -22.99 17.73 6.40
C PHE A 140 -22.78 18.67 7.61
N GLY A 141 -21.79 19.57 7.57
CA GLY A 141 -21.44 20.44 8.71
C GLY A 141 -22.14 21.80 8.75
N SER A 142 -22.94 22.16 7.74
CA SER A 142 -23.64 23.46 7.63
C SER A 142 -24.96 23.55 8.42
N HIS A 143 -25.09 22.85 9.55
CA HIS A 143 -26.32 22.90 10.38
C HIS A 143 -26.06 23.13 11.87
N LYS A 144 -25.00 23.90 12.21
CA LYS A 144 -24.82 24.42 13.58
C LYS A 144 -24.33 25.88 13.57
N THR A 145 -25.23 26.77 13.18
CA THR A 145 -25.25 28.22 13.41
C THR A 145 -26.73 28.58 13.45
N GLU A 146 -27.35 29.23 14.42
CA GLU A 146 -26.97 29.89 15.66
C GLU A 146 -28.25 29.80 16.52
N ASN A 147 -28.13 29.49 17.82
CA ASN A 147 -29.20 29.85 18.76
C ASN A 147 -28.56 30.70 19.86
N LYS A 148 -28.18 31.92 19.46
CA LYS A 148 -27.75 32.98 20.35
C LYS A 148 -28.53 34.23 19.97
N ASN A 149 -29.74 34.34 20.55
CA ASN A 149 -30.51 35.55 20.88
C ASN A 149 -32.01 35.41 20.57
N SER A 150 -32.75 34.93 21.58
CA SER A 150 -34.11 35.35 21.96
C SER A 150 -34.34 34.66 23.32
N SER A 151 -34.64 35.31 24.43
CA SER A 151 -35.03 36.68 24.75
C SER A 151 -34.69 36.90 26.24
N GLU A 152 -34.55 38.18 26.60
CA GLU A 152 -34.98 38.79 27.87
C GLU A 152 -35.37 37.89 29.06
#